data_AF-A0A7X8FAS8-F1
#
_entry.id   AF-A0A7X8FAS8-F1
#
_cell.length_a   1.000
_cell.length_b   1.000
_cell.length_c   1.000
_cell.angle_alpha   90.00
_cell.angle_beta   90.00
_cell.angle_gamma   90.00
#
_symmetry.space_group_name_H-M   'P 1'
#
loop_
_entity.id
_entity.type
_entity.pdbx_description
1 polymer ?
#
loop_
_entity_poly.entity_id
_entity_poly.type
_entity_poly.pdbx_seq_one_letter_code
_entity_poly.pdbx_strand_id
1 'polypeptide(L)'
;MNQSRISIQEYYDLDLEQRCMRRYLTQMSTEDLKKVLDNGSMTDKERTAVLEEVNWRRRFYPESSTSEKTPSKPYPALSVISGLLKAIAWLIYLAGIIAFIGFSVAAAETYSYGGNIKVMTGFIALIASIIVGTGWLATAELIKLLIDISISNHSILEELQKK
;
A
#
# COMPACT_ATOMS: atom_id res chain seq x y z
N MET A 1 -20.09 -2.98 -14.82
CA MET A 1 -21.38 -3.51 -14.34
C MET A 1 -21.38 -3.41 -12.82
N ASN A 2 -22.25 -2.57 -12.23
CA ASN A 2 -22.43 -2.51 -10.78
C ASN A 2 -23.13 -3.80 -10.33
N GLN A 3 -22.37 -4.80 -9.94
CA GLN A 3 -22.94 -6.00 -9.30
C GLN A 3 -23.34 -5.61 -7.88
N SER A 4 -24.64 -5.62 -7.61
CA SER A 4 -25.20 -5.47 -6.26
C SER A 4 -24.59 -6.55 -5.36
N ARG A 5 -23.82 -6.13 -4.35
CA ARG A 5 -23.26 -7.04 -3.35
C ARG A 5 -24.39 -7.53 -2.46
N ILE A 6 -24.42 -8.83 -2.18
CA ILE A 6 -25.37 -9.41 -1.23
C ILE A 6 -24.73 -9.46 0.16
N SER A 7 -25.50 -9.13 1.19
CA SER A 7 -25.07 -9.23 2.59
C SER A 7 -25.11 -10.69 3.08
N ILE A 8 -24.47 -10.97 4.22
CA ILE A 8 -24.54 -12.29 4.87
C ILE A 8 -25.99 -12.66 5.22
N GLN A 9 -26.80 -11.69 5.66
CA GLN A 9 -28.19 -11.93 6.01
C GLN A 9 -29.00 -12.34 4.77
N GLU A 10 -28.86 -11.58 3.68
CA GLU A 10 -29.50 -11.90 2.41
C GLU A 10 -29.07 -13.27 1.86
N TYR A 11 -27.82 -13.68 2.09
CA TYR A 11 -27.34 -15.01 1.72
C TYR A 11 -28.07 -16.12 2.49
N TYR A 12 -28.35 -15.93 3.79
CA TYR A 12 -29.15 -16.88 4.56
C TYR A 12 -30.65 -16.79 4.27
N ASP A 13 -31.13 -15.74 3.61
CA ASP A 13 -32.52 -15.66 3.16
C ASP A 13 -32.76 -16.39 1.82
N LEU A 14 -31.69 -16.78 1.10
CA LEU A 14 -31.75 -17.57 -0.14
C LEU A 14 -32.07 -19.04 0.12
N ASP A 15 -32.72 -19.68 -0.86
CA ASP A 15 -32.92 -21.14 -0.88
C ASP A 15 -31.58 -21.89 -0.99
N LEU A 16 -31.53 -23.13 -0.50
CA LEU A 16 -30.32 -23.98 -0.50
C LEU A 16 -29.65 -24.07 -1.88
N GLU A 17 -30.44 -24.24 -2.93
CA GLU A 17 -29.93 -24.33 -4.31
C GLU A 17 -29.30 -23.01 -4.77
N GLN A 18 -29.90 -21.87 -4.39
CA GLN A 18 -29.40 -20.54 -4.74
C GLN A 18 -28.10 -20.21 -3.98
N ARG A 19 -28.00 -20.60 -2.71
CA ARG A 19 -26.78 -20.45 -1.91
C ARG A 19 -25.59 -21.18 -2.51
N CYS A 20 -25.82 -22.33 -3.14
CA CYS A 20 -24.77 -23.11 -3.81
C CYS A 20 -24.44 -22.60 -5.21
N MET A 21 -25.27 -21.73 -5.81
CA MET A 21 -25.02 -21.21 -7.14
C MET A 21 -23.90 -20.18 -7.13
N ARG A 22 -22.91 -20.40 -8.01
CA ARG A 22 -21.76 -19.52 -8.18
C ARG A 22 -22.13 -18.05 -8.37
N ARG A 23 -23.23 -17.74 -9.06
CA ARG A 23 -23.70 -16.37 -9.28
C ARG A 23 -23.92 -15.60 -7.96
N TYR A 24 -24.51 -16.23 -6.95
CA TYR A 24 -24.76 -15.60 -5.65
C TYR A 24 -23.49 -15.58 -4.79
N LEU A 25 -22.73 -16.67 -4.81
CA LEU A 25 -21.42 -16.71 -4.15
C LEU A 25 -20.47 -15.63 -4.67
N THR A 26 -20.47 -15.34 -5.99
CA THR A 26 -19.68 -14.25 -6.59
C THR A 26 -20.09 -12.85 -6.14
N GLN A 27 -21.33 -12.67 -5.68
CA GLN A 27 -21.85 -11.39 -5.21
C GLN A 27 -21.48 -11.10 -3.74
N MET A 28 -20.99 -12.09 -3.00
CA MET A 28 -20.47 -11.90 -1.64
C MET A 28 -19.01 -11.45 -1.64
N SER A 29 -18.62 -10.69 -0.62
CA SER A 29 -17.20 -10.39 -0.38
C SER A 29 -16.45 -11.65 0.07
N THR A 30 -15.13 -11.70 -0.19
CA THR A 30 -14.30 -12.83 0.25
C THR A 30 -14.26 -12.93 1.79
N GLU A 31 -14.31 -11.80 2.49
CA GLU A 31 -14.39 -11.77 3.96
C GLU A 31 -15.71 -12.34 4.48
N ASP A 32 -16.82 -12.01 3.83
CA ASP A 32 -18.14 -12.51 4.24
C ASP A 32 -18.28 -14.01 3.96
N LEU A 33 -17.73 -14.51 2.85
CA LEU A 33 -17.66 -15.96 2.57
C LEU A 33 -16.83 -16.71 3.64
N LYS A 34 -15.74 -16.11 4.14
CA LYS A 34 -14.96 -16.67 5.25
C LYS A 34 -15.75 -16.68 6.56
N LYS A 35 -16.42 -15.58 6.90
CA LYS A 35 -17.30 -15.52 8.08
C LYS A 35 -18.42 -16.55 8.01
N VAL A 36 -18.97 -16.78 6.82
CA VAL A 36 -19.99 -17.80 6.58
C VAL A 36 -19.45 -19.22 6.79
N LEU A 37 -18.21 -19.50 6.35
CA LEU A 37 -17.51 -20.76 6.64
C LEU A 37 -17.24 -20.95 8.14
N ASP A 38 -16.94 -19.87 8.87
CA ASP A 38 -16.56 -19.90 10.29
C ASP A 38 -17.77 -19.97 11.24
N ASN A 39 -18.92 -19.38 10.87
CA ASN A 39 -20.10 -19.25 11.75
C ASN A 39 -21.04 -20.47 11.80
N GLY A 40 -20.71 -21.58 11.12
CA GLY A 40 -21.02 -22.91 11.66
C GLY A 40 -22.45 -23.47 11.53
N SER A 41 -23.30 -23.00 10.62
CA SER A 41 -24.52 -23.75 10.24
C SER A 41 -24.65 -23.85 8.71
N MET A 42 -23.92 -24.79 8.12
CA MET A 42 -23.98 -25.07 6.68
C MET A 42 -24.09 -26.57 6.44
N THR A 43 -24.81 -26.93 5.39
CA THR A 43 -24.79 -28.30 4.85
C THR A 43 -23.46 -28.59 4.17
N ASP A 44 -23.07 -29.86 4.05
CA ASP A 44 -21.82 -30.25 3.37
C ASP A 44 -21.76 -29.76 1.91
N LYS A 45 -22.93 -29.69 1.25
CA LYS A 45 -23.05 -29.16 -0.11
C LYS A 45 -22.74 -27.67 -0.19
N GLU A 46 -23.33 -26.85 0.69
CA GLU A 46 -23.05 -25.42 0.77
C GLU A 46 -21.58 -25.17 1.11
N ARG A 47 -21.05 -25.91 2.09
CA ARG A 47 -19.65 -25.81 2.50
C ARG A 47 -18.70 -26.06 1.33
N THR A 48 -18.98 -27.08 0.52
CA THR A 48 -18.16 -27.41 -0.65
C THR A 48 -18.20 -26.30 -1.69
N ALA A 49 -19.38 -25.77 -2.01
CA ALA A 49 -19.55 -24.69 -2.98
C ALA A 49 -18.86 -23.39 -2.55
N VAL A 50 -19.01 -23.01 -1.28
CA VAL A 50 -18.35 -21.82 -0.71
C VAL A 50 -16.83 -21.99 -0.69
N LEU A 51 -16.34 -23.17 -0.31
CA LEU A 51 -14.91 -23.47 -0.25
C LEU A 51 -14.29 -23.50 -1.66
N GLU A 52 -15.00 -24.02 -2.65
CA GLU A 52 -14.58 -23.97 -4.05
C GLU A 52 -14.47 -22.53 -4.55
N GLU A 53 -15.46 -21.69 -4.29
CA GLU A 53 -15.43 -20.27 -4.68
C GLU A 53 -14.33 -19.49 -3.95
N VAL A 54 -14.14 -19.70 -2.64
CA VAL A 54 -13.05 -19.08 -1.87
C VAL A 54 -11.68 -19.52 -2.41
N ASN A 55 -11.51 -20.80 -2.74
CA ASN A 55 -10.28 -21.31 -3.32
C ASN A 55 -10.06 -20.82 -4.76
N TRP A 56 -11.12 -20.66 -5.54
CA TRP A 56 -11.06 -20.06 -6.87
C TRP A 56 -10.58 -18.62 -6.76
N ARG A 57 -11.20 -17.81 -5.89
CA ARG A 57 -10.78 -16.42 -5.64
C ARG A 57 -9.35 -16.32 -5.15
N ARG A 58 -8.91 -17.20 -4.24
CA ARG A 58 -7.51 -17.23 -3.77
C ARG A 58 -6.50 -17.45 -4.91
N ARG A 59 -6.86 -18.24 -5.94
CA ARG A 59 -6.00 -18.48 -7.11
C ARG A 59 -5.92 -17.29 -8.07
N PHE A 60 -7.03 -16.57 -8.27
CA PHE A 60 -7.12 -15.49 -9.28
C PHE A 60 -6.92 -14.09 -8.71
N TYR A 61 -7.22 -13.92 -7.43
CA TYR A 61 -7.06 -12.71 -6.65
C TYR A 61 -6.45 -13.10 -5.30
N PRO A 62 -5.17 -13.50 -5.26
CA PRO A 62 -4.50 -13.71 -3.99
C PRO A 62 -4.67 -12.41 -3.19
N GLU A 63 -5.37 -12.50 -2.06
CA GLU A 63 -5.43 -11.39 -1.12
C GLU A 63 -3.99 -10.95 -0.90
N SER A 64 -3.69 -9.71 -1.27
CA SER A 64 -2.50 -9.01 -0.82
C SER A 64 -2.61 -8.96 0.69
N SER A 65 -2.16 -10.04 1.33
CA SER A 65 -2.18 -10.23 2.75
C SER A 65 -1.19 -9.25 3.33
N THR A 66 -1.70 -8.09 3.71
CA THR A 66 -1.28 -7.36 4.90
C THR A 66 -1.47 -8.28 6.10
N SER A 67 -0.59 -9.28 6.22
CA SER A 67 -0.42 -10.08 7.42
C SER A 67 1.06 -10.39 7.54
N GLU A 68 1.63 -9.84 8.61
CA GLU A 68 2.99 -10.02 9.08
C GLU A 68 3.35 -11.50 9.21
N LYS A 69 3.85 -12.09 8.13
CA LYS A 69 4.94 -13.06 8.24
C LYS A 69 6.06 -12.45 7.46
N THR A 70 6.99 -11.81 8.16
CA THR A 70 8.24 -11.30 7.60
C THR A 70 8.87 -12.44 6.81
N PRO A 71 8.74 -12.47 5.47
CA PRO A 71 9.58 -13.37 4.71
C PRO A 71 10.99 -12.83 4.92
N SER A 72 11.98 -13.69 5.14
CA SER A 72 13.39 -13.29 5.18
C SER A 72 13.64 -12.39 3.97
N LYS A 73 13.78 -11.07 4.20
CA LYS A 73 13.79 -10.07 3.12
C LYS A 73 14.86 -10.51 2.11
N PRO A 74 14.50 -10.89 0.87
CA PRO A 74 15.48 -11.38 -0.09
C PRO A 74 16.46 -10.28 -0.53
N TYR A 75 16.19 -9.02 -0.18
CA TYR A 75 17.03 -7.87 -0.49
C TYR A 75 17.20 -6.92 0.72
N PRO A 76 17.95 -7.33 1.76
CA PRO A 76 18.12 -6.50 2.96
C PRO A 76 18.85 -5.19 2.63
N ALA A 77 19.82 -5.21 1.71
CA ALA A 77 20.58 -4.04 1.29
C ALA A 77 19.69 -2.97 0.63
N LEU A 78 18.79 -3.35 -0.29
CA LEU A 78 17.87 -2.41 -0.96
C LEU A 78 16.86 -1.80 0.03
N SER A 79 16.41 -2.58 1.03
CA SER A 79 15.57 -2.05 2.11
C SER A 79 16.32 -1.01 2.97
N VAL A 80 17.61 -1.24 3.25
CA VAL A 80 18.45 -0.28 4.00
C VAL A 80 18.68 0.98 3.17
N ILE A 81 18.97 0.84 1.87
CA ILE A 81 19.13 1.97 0.96
C ILE A 81 17.86 2.83 0.93
N SER A 82 16.67 2.22 0.77
CA SER A 82 15.40 2.97 0.82
C SER A 82 15.25 3.75 2.14
N GLY A 83 15.57 3.13 3.29
CA GLY A 83 15.56 3.81 4.58
C GLY A 83 16.54 4.98 4.66
N LEU A 84 17.75 4.81 4.14
CA LEU A 84 18.78 5.85 4.08
C LEU A 84 18.34 7.04 3.22
N LEU A 85 17.72 6.78 2.06
CA LEU A 85 17.21 7.83 1.18
C LEU A 85 16.10 8.66 1.84
N LYS A 86 15.22 8.01 2.62
CA LYS A 86 14.22 8.73 3.42
C LYS A 86 14.88 9.62 4.48
N ALA A 87 15.90 9.13 5.16
CA ALA A 87 16.65 9.93 6.14
C ALA A 87 17.32 11.14 5.47
N ILE A 88 17.94 10.96 4.30
CA ILE A 88 18.53 12.05 3.51
C ILE A 88 17.46 13.07 3.09
N ALA A 89 16.29 12.62 2.63
CA ALA A 89 15.19 13.53 2.29
C ALA A 89 14.75 14.41 3.48
N TRP A 90 14.67 13.82 4.67
CA TRP A 90 14.37 14.58 5.89
C TRP A 90 15.45 15.62 6.22
N LEU A 91 16.73 15.27 6.05
CA LEU A 91 17.83 16.21 6.24
C LEU A 91 17.76 17.38 5.24
N ILE A 92 17.37 17.11 3.98
CA ILE A 92 17.21 18.14 2.95
C ILE A 92 16.07 19.10 3.32
N TYR A 93 14.93 18.60 3.79
CA TYR A 93 13.85 19.47 4.29
C TYR A 93 14.30 20.32 5.47
N LEU A 94 15.02 19.72 6.42
CA LEU A 94 15.53 20.44 7.59
C LEU A 94 16.49 21.56 7.16
N ALA A 95 17.41 21.28 6.23
CA ALA A 95 18.35 22.26 5.70
C ALA A 95 17.63 23.41 4.99
N GLY A 96 16.57 23.13 4.22
CA GLY A 96 15.75 24.15 3.58
C GLY A 96 15.04 25.08 4.57
N ILE A 97 14.47 24.51 5.64
CA ILE A 97 13.83 25.28 6.72
C ILE A 97 14.86 26.17 7.43
N ILE A 98 16.02 25.61 7.78
CA ILE A 98 17.09 26.36 8.45
C ILE A 98 17.59 27.49 7.55
N ALA A 99 17.81 27.22 6.26
CA ALA A 99 18.21 28.24 5.30
C ALA A 99 17.17 29.36 5.20
N PHE A 100 15.89 29.03 5.08
CA PHE A 100 14.80 30.01 5.04
C PHE A 100 14.77 30.90 6.28
N ILE A 101 14.86 30.31 7.48
CA ILE A 101 14.89 31.06 8.73
C ILE A 101 16.13 31.96 8.78
N GLY A 102 17.31 31.42 8.45
CA GLY A 102 18.57 32.17 8.45
C GLY A 102 18.54 33.38 7.50
N PHE A 103 18.04 33.18 6.28
CA PHE A 103 17.89 34.28 5.32
C PHE A 103 16.82 35.30 5.75
N SER A 104 15.76 34.86 6.41
CA SER A 104 14.70 35.75 6.92
C SER A 104 15.16 36.61 8.10
N VAL A 105 15.94 36.03 9.02
CA VAL A 105 16.56 36.76 10.14
C VAL A 105 17.60 37.75 9.61
N ALA A 106 18.46 37.31 8.70
CA ALA A 106 19.47 38.18 8.06
C ALA A 106 18.85 39.30 7.22
N ALA A 107 17.62 39.13 6.74
CA ALA A 107 16.85 40.19 6.08
C ALA A 107 16.31 41.22 7.08
N ALA A 108 15.82 40.77 8.24
CA ALA A 108 15.30 41.65 9.28
C ALA A 108 16.35 42.61 9.84
N GLU A 109 17.62 42.19 9.90
CA GLU A 109 18.74 43.05 10.32
C GLU A 109 19.16 44.07 9.24
N THR A 110 18.77 43.87 7.98
CA THR A 110 19.19 44.71 6.85
C THR A 110 18.03 45.57 6.36
N TYR A 111 17.81 46.74 6.95
CA TYR A 111 16.73 47.71 6.61
C TYR A 111 16.82 48.38 5.22
N SER A 112 17.61 47.83 4.29
CA SER A 112 17.83 48.36 2.94
C SER A 112 17.19 47.47 1.87
N TYR A 113 17.21 47.90 0.60
CA TYR A 113 16.73 47.18 -0.59
C TYR A 113 17.18 45.70 -0.67
N GLY A 114 18.29 45.34 -0.01
CA GLY A 114 18.79 43.97 0.10
C GLY A 114 17.97 43.02 0.99
N GLY A 115 17.12 43.53 1.88
CA GLY A 115 16.27 42.70 2.76
C GLY A 115 15.27 41.87 1.96
N ASN A 116 14.59 42.47 0.98
CA ASN A 116 13.61 41.77 0.13
C ASN A 116 14.25 40.66 -0.72
N ILE A 117 15.48 40.89 -1.22
CA ILE A 117 16.22 39.90 -2.02
C ILE A 117 16.60 38.69 -1.17
N LYS A 118 17.00 38.91 0.10
CA LYS A 118 17.34 37.84 1.04
C LYS A 118 16.13 36.96 1.36
N VAL A 119 14.96 37.56 1.64
CA VAL A 119 13.72 36.80 1.88
C VAL A 119 13.32 35.97 0.65
N MET A 120 13.40 36.56 -0.55
CA MET A 120 13.11 35.85 -1.80
C MET A 120 14.06 34.66 -2.02
N THR A 121 15.36 34.85 -1.74
CA THR A 121 16.37 33.78 -1.81
C THR A 121 16.07 32.65 -0.80
N GLY A 122 15.63 33.01 0.40
CA GLY A 122 15.16 32.05 1.40
C GLY A 122 13.97 31.21 0.89
N PHE A 123 12.98 31.85 0.27
CA PHE A 123 11.83 31.16 -0.32
C PHE A 123 12.25 30.21 -1.46
N ILE A 124 13.15 30.65 -2.33
CA ILE A 124 13.68 29.81 -3.42
C ILE A 124 14.41 28.59 -2.83
N ALA A 125 15.24 28.78 -1.81
CA ALA A 125 15.93 27.69 -1.11
C ALA A 125 14.94 26.70 -0.47
N LEU A 126 13.86 27.21 0.14
CA LEU A 126 12.80 26.39 0.72
C LEU A 126 12.11 25.55 -0.36
N ILE A 127 11.69 26.17 -1.47
CA ILE A 127 11.03 25.46 -2.58
C ILE A 127 11.97 24.42 -3.19
N ALA A 128 13.24 24.78 -3.42
CA ALA A 128 14.24 23.84 -3.93
C ALA A 128 14.42 22.63 -3.00
N SER A 129 14.47 22.85 -1.68
CA SER A 129 14.55 21.76 -0.71
C SER A 129 13.32 20.85 -0.74
N ILE A 130 12.12 21.41 -0.95
CA ILE A 130 10.88 20.63 -1.07
C ILE A 130 10.92 19.76 -2.32
N ILE A 131 11.31 20.32 -3.46
CA ILE A 131 11.38 19.58 -4.74
C ILE A 131 12.42 18.46 -4.64
N VAL A 132 13.62 18.76 -4.14
CA VAL A 132 14.69 17.76 -4.04
C VAL A 132 14.37 16.69 -2.99
N GLY A 133 13.82 17.09 -1.84
CA GLY A 133 13.43 16.15 -0.77
C GLY A 133 12.28 15.23 -1.20
N THR A 134 11.27 15.77 -1.91
CA THR A 134 10.18 14.93 -2.46
C THR A 134 10.68 13.99 -3.55
N GLY A 135 11.61 14.43 -4.41
CA GLY A 135 12.26 13.56 -5.40
C GLY A 135 13.02 12.38 -4.77
N TRP A 136 13.74 12.63 -3.68
CA TRP A 136 14.42 11.56 -2.93
C TRP A 136 13.44 10.59 -2.26
N LEU A 137 12.34 11.10 -1.69
CA LEU A 137 11.28 10.26 -1.13
C LEU A 137 10.59 9.40 -2.19
N ALA A 138 10.27 9.99 -3.35
CA ALA A 138 9.70 9.26 -4.48
C ALA A 138 10.63 8.13 -4.95
N THR A 139 11.94 8.40 -5.01
CA THR A 139 12.95 7.38 -5.35
C THR A 139 12.99 6.26 -4.30
N ALA A 140 12.91 6.60 -3.01
CA ALA A 140 12.89 5.62 -1.92
C ALA A 140 11.65 4.71 -1.97
N GLU A 141 10.48 5.26 -2.33
CA GLU A 141 9.23 4.50 -2.53
C GLU A 141 9.29 3.64 -3.80
N LEU A 142 9.86 4.15 -4.90
CA LEU A 142 10.07 3.37 -6.11
C LEU A 142 10.93 2.13 -5.84
N ILE A 143 12.03 2.28 -5.08
CA ILE A 143 12.88 1.16 -4.68
C ILE A 143 12.09 0.14 -3.86
N LYS A 144 11.25 0.57 -2.92
CA LYS A 144 10.38 -0.34 -2.17
C LYS A 144 9.43 -1.10 -3.08
N LEU A 145 8.75 -0.40 -3.97
CA LEU A 145 7.80 -0.99 -4.90
C LEU A 145 8.47 -2.03 -5.81
N LEU A 146 9.69 -1.77 -6.27
CA LEU A 146 10.49 -2.75 -7.03
C LEU A 146 10.85 -3.99 -6.20
N ILE A 147 11.21 -3.82 -4.92
CA ILE A 147 11.47 -4.95 -4.01
C ILE A 147 10.20 -5.79 -3.85
N ASP A 148 9.05 -5.14 -3.61
CA ASP A 148 7.78 -5.83 -3.38
C ASP A 148 7.33 -6.63 -4.62
N ILE A 149 7.47 -6.05 -5.82
CA ILE A 149 7.21 -6.76 -7.08
C ILE A 149 8.16 -7.96 -7.25
N SER A 150 9.44 -7.78 -6.93
CA SER A 150 10.44 -8.86 -7.06
C SER A 150 10.12 -10.03 -6.12
N ILE A 151 9.74 -9.75 -4.87
CA ILE A 151 9.33 -10.77 -3.90
C ILE A 151 8.10 -11.52 -4.42
N SER A 152 7.09 -10.80 -4.89
CA SER A 152 5.86 -11.40 -5.43
C SER A 152 6.15 -12.32 -6.61
N ASN A 153 6.94 -11.86 -7.58
CA ASN A 153 7.31 -12.68 -8.74
C ASN A 153 8.09 -13.94 -8.36
N HIS A 154 9.00 -13.85 -7.38
CA HIS A 154 9.78 -15.01 -6.93
C HIS A 154 8.89 -16.06 -6.24
N SER A 155 7.92 -15.64 -5.43
CA SER A 155 6.96 -16.57 -4.81
C SER A 155 6.08 -17.28 -5.83
N ILE A 156 5.65 -16.58 -6.89
CA ILE A 156 4.82 -17.17 -7.96
C ILE A 156 5.63 -18.22 -8.75
N LEU A 157 6.90 -17.94 -9.04
CA LEU A 157 7.77 -18.88 -9.75
C LEU A 157 8.07 -20.15 -8.94
N GLU A 158 8.28 -20.02 -7.62
CA GLU A 158 8.48 -21.18 -6.75
C GLU A 158 7.22 -22.07 -6.65
N GLU A 159 6.03 -21.48 -6.63
CA GLU A 159 4.78 -22.26 -6.63
C GLU A 159 4.56 -23.01 -7.95
N LEU A 160 4.97 -22.43 -9.08
CA LEU A 160 4.86 -23.07 -10.39
C LEU A 160 5.85 -24.21 -10.58
N GLN A 161 7.05 -24.15 -9.98
CA GLN A 161 8.05 -25.22 -10.04
C GLN A 161 7.76 -26.42 -9.12
N LYS A 162 6.89 -26.26 -8.11
CA LYS A 162 6.48 -27.33 -7.20
C LYS A 162 5.29 -28.17 -7.72
N LYS A 163 4.71 -27.81 -8.87
CA LYS A 163 3.67 -28.55 -9.58
C LYS A 163 4.25 -29.38 -10.72
#